data_AF-A0A0P4RGW1-F1
#
_entry.id   AF-A0A0P4RGW1-F1
#
_cell.length_a   1.000
_cell.length_b   1.000
_cell.length_c   1.000
_cell.angle_alpha   90.00
_cell.angle_beta   90.00
_cell.angle_gamma   90.00
#
_symmetry.space_group_name_H-M   'P 1'
#
loop_
_entity.id
_entity.type
_entity.pdbx_description
1 polymer ?
#
loop_
_entity_poly.entity_id
_entity_poly.type
_entity_poly.pdbx_seq_one_letter_code
_entity_poly.pdbx_strand_id
1 'polypeptide(L)'
;MHTPSHTREIDVTDVDPVIRALRADDQSQMGRAAGGMGAEATDRLAALDDRARTIRAWSPLLIPGVLQTSTYAEAAIRARTPSLPPEEVARRVDRRVQRSERFLSRWRGAGDGHAWLLVGEAGLMQTVTTVDAHAAQMARLISVVDRCPRISVCVLPDDASTAGTCEPFSVHALADGQRVGHLETAVGGWYTTRSDDLARLYSQFACLGRWALGPDETRRVIKEWLTECYLTSSGATRSSSSPATQTPTIAYSSPDPEQGR
;
A
#
# COMPACT_ATOMS: atom_id res chain seq x y z
N MET A 1 6.95 46.84 -13.19
CA MET A 1 7.30 45.99 -12.03
C MET A 1 6.47 44.72 -12.15
N HIS A 2 7.05 43.65 -12.65
CA HIS A 2 6.45 42.31 -12.70
C HIS A 2 7.44 41.39 -12.00
N THR A 3 7.13 41.01 -10.78
CA THR A 3 7.83 39.95 -10.05
C THR A 3 7.44 38.61 -10.66
N PRO A 4 8.38 37.79 -11.15
CA PRO A 4 8.04 36.44 -11.57
C PRO A 4 7.80 35.59 -10.32
N SER A 5 6.61 34.98 -10.24
CA SER A 5 6.30 33.93 -9.29
C SER A 5 7.17 32.71 -9.60
N HIS A 6 8.20 32.49 -8.79
CA HIS A 6 8.92 31.23 -8.77
C HIS A 6 8.04 30.15 -8.12
N THR A 7 7.43 29.31 -8.95
CA THR A 7 7.00 27.98 -8.52
C THR A 7 8.25 27.24 -8.07
N ARG A 8 8.40 27.00 -6.76
CA ARG A 8 9.46 26.14 -6.21
C ARG A 8 9.24 24.73 -6.74
N GLU A 9 10.08 24.33 -7.68
CA GLU A 9 10.24 22.95 -8.11
C GLU A 9 10.77 22.16 -6.90
N ILE A 10 9.94 21.26 -6.37
CA ILE A 10 10.34 20.39 -5.26
C ILE A 10 11.22 19.30 -5.85
N ASP A 11 12.51 19.34 -5.52
CA ASP A 11 13.44 18.25 -5.81
C ASP A 11 12.96 16.96 -5.13
N VAL A 12 12.55 15.99 -5.94
CA VAL A 12 11.95 14.71 -5.55
C VAL A 12 12.95 13.78 -4.84
N THR A 13 14.22 14.16 -4.79
CA THR A 13 15.30 13.32 -4.21
C THR A 13 15.65 13.68 -2.76
N ASP A 14 15.10 14.76 -2.20
CA ASP A 14 15.41 15.20 -0.85
C ASP A 14 14.26 14.91 0.13
N VAL A 15 14.46 13.95 1.04
CA VAL A 15 13.52 13.66 2.15
C VAL A 15 13.69 14.67 3.29
N ASP A 16 14.81 15.41 3.37
CA ASP A 16 15.02 16.37 4.45
C ASP A 16 13.95 17.46 4.48
N PRO A 17 13.44 18.00 3.36
CA PRO A 17 12.26 18.84 3.32
C PRO A 17 11.00 18.17 3.86
N VAL A 18 10.76 16.89 3.57
CA VAL A 18 9.58 16.15 4.07
C VAL A 18 9.66 15.99 5.59
N ILE A 19 10.82 15.56 6.08
CA ILE A 19 11.10 15.43 7.51
C ILE A 19 11.12 16.79 8.20
N ARG A 20 11.73 17.80 7.58
CA ARG A 20 11.81 19.16 8.10
C ARG A 20 10.42 19.78 8.13
N ALA A 21 9.57 19.57 7.13
CA ALA A 21 8.18 20.03 7.18
C ALA A 21 7.44 19.36 8.34
N LEU A 22 7.56 18.04 8.48
CA LEU A 22 7.00 17.28 9.61
C LEU A 22 7.49 17.77 10.98
N ARG A 23 8.74 18.25 11.06
CA ARG A 23 9.37 18.81 12.26
C ARG A 23 9.21 20.32 12.41
N ALA A 24 8.91 21.07 11.35
CA ALA A 24 8.72 22.52 11.40
C ALA A 24 7.29 22.82 11.85
N ASP A 25 6.35 21.96 11.45
CA ASP A 25 4.99 21.91 11.99
C ASP A 25 4.96 21.49 13.48
N ASP A 26 6.11 21.17 14.08
CA ASP A 26 6.29 20.96 15.54
C ASP A 26 6.09 22.27 16.34
N GLN A 27 6.19 23.45 15.70
CA GLN A 27 5.81 24.71 16.37
C GLN A 27 4.29 24.87 16.56
N SER A 28 3.47 23.93 16.06
CA SER A 28 2.03 23.86 16.28
C SER A 28 1.54 22.49 16.80
N GLN A 29 2.16 21.96 17.85
CA GLN A 29 1.65 20.87 18.72
C GLN A 29 1.22 19.51 18.08
N MET A 30 1.16 19.32 16.75
CA MET A 30 0.42 18.18 16.17
C MET A 30 1.25 17.13 15.42
N GLY A 31 2.52 17.40 15.05
CA GLY A 31 3.49 16.38 14.58
C GLY A 31 3.06 15.49 13.40
N ARG A 32 2.08 15.94 12.62
CA ARG A 32 1.49 15.25 11.45
C ARG A 32 1.45 16.22 10.28
N ALA A 33 1.77 15.75 9.08
CA ALA A 33 1.66 16.55 7.87
C ALA A 33 0.83 15.84 6.79
N ALA A 34 0.05 16.60 6.05
CA ALA A 34 -0.68 16.11 4.90
C ALA A 34 0.32 15.76 3.78
N GLY A 35 0.23 14.53 3.27
CA GLY A 35 1.02 14.03 2.15
C GLY A 35 0.44 14.36 0.78
N GLY A 36 -0.79 14.88 0.75
CA GLY A 36 -1.53 15.19 -0.47
C GLY A 36 -1.97 13.93 -1.23
N MET A 37 -2.31 14.12 -2.49
CA MET A 37 -2.71 13.07 -3.43
C MET A 37 -1.91 13.16 -4.73
N GLY A 38 -1.93 12.08 -5.51
CA GLY A 38 -1.42 12.06 -6.87
C GLY A 38 0.09 11.81 -7.01
N ALA A 39 0.68 12.38 -8.06
CA ALA A 39 2.07 12.10 -8.47
C ALA A 39 3.06 12.53 -7.37
N GLU A 40 2.92 13.74 -6.82
CA GLU A 40 3.80 14.23 -5.74
C GLU A 40 3.76 13.37 -4.48
N ALA A 41 2.59 12.82 -4.15
CA ALA A 41 2.48 11.91 -3.00
C ALA A 41 3.28 10.61 -3.25
N THR A 42 3.34 10.16 -4.50
CA THR A 42 4.16 9.00 -4.89
C THR A 42 5.65 9.33 -4.82
N ASP A 43 6.03 10.52 -5.25
CA ASP A 43 7.39 11.05 -5.23
C ASP A 43 7.92 11.16 -3.78
N ARG A 44 7.12 11.68 -2.85
CA ARG A 44 7.47 11.73 -1.41
C ARG A 44 7.72 10.34 -0.81
N LEU A 45 6.88 9.36 -1.17
CA LEU A 45 7.07 7.98 -0.72
C LEU A 45 8.31 7.33 -1.34
N ALA A 46 8.59 7.60 -2.62
CA ALA A 46 9.79 7.11 -3.28
C ALA A 46 11.06 7.59 -2.56
N ALA A 47 11.08 8.87 -2.18
CA ALA A 47 12.18 9.45 -1.42
C ALA A 47 12.37 8.74 -0.07
N LEU A 48 11.28 8.45 0.66
CA LEU A 48 11.34 7.67 1.91
C LEU A 48 11.83 6.23 1.68
N ASP A 49 11.40 5.57 0.61
CA ASP A 49 11.82 4.22 0.25
C ASP A 49 13.34 4.14 0.02
N ASP A 50 13.92 5.15 -0.63
CA ASP A 50 15.34 5.20 -0.97
C ASP A 50 16.24 5.31 0.27
N ARG A 51 15.79 6.04 1.29
CA ARG A 51 16.54 6.25 2.55
C ARG A 51 16.23 5.22 3.63
N ALA A 52 15.18 4.42 3.44
CA ALA A 52 14.80 3.41 4.41
C ALA A 52 15.88 2.32 4.50
N ARG A 53 16.25 2.00 5.74
CA ARG A 53 16.91 0.75 6.11
C ARG A 53 15.89 -0.32 6.40
N THR A 54 14.73 0.05 6.91
CA THR A 54 13.64 -0.90 7.12
C THR A 54 12.31 -0.29 6.73
N ILE A 55 11.48 -1.10 6.08
CA ILE A 55 10.11 -0.75 5.74
C ILE A 55 9.19 -1.81 6.33
N ARG A 56 8.13 -1.37 6.99
CA ARG A 56 7.02 -2.22 7.42
C ARG A 56 5.75 -1.63 6.86
N ALA A 57 5.05 -2.34 6.00
CA ALA A 57 3.85 -1.84 5.35
C ALA A 57 2.70 -2.83 5.48
N TRP A 58 1.51 -2.31 5.72
CA TRP A 58 0.25 -3.04 5.70
C TRP A 58 -0.59 -2.55 4.53
N SER A 59 -1.07 -3.47 3.69
CA SER A 59 -1.95 -3.18 2.57
C SER A 59 -3.14 -4.16 2.57
N PRO A 60 -4.29 -3.77 3.17
CA PRO A 60 -5.42 -4.68 3.39
C PRO A 60 -6.12 -5.08 2.09
N LEU A 61 -6.36 -4.11 1.20
CA LEU A 61 -7.27 -4.29 0.06
C LEU A 61 -6.57 -4.32 -1.30
N LEU A 62 -5.30 -3.93 -1.38
CA LEU A 62 -4.56 -3.85 -2.64
C LEU A 62 -3.15 -4.37 -2.45
N ILE A 63 -2.53 -4.80 -3.55
CA ILE A 63 -1.11 -5.10 -3.56
C ILE A 63 -0.30 -3.82 -3.24
N PRO A 64 0.74 -3.87 -2.39
CA PRO A 64 1.59 -2.72 -2.09
C PRO A 64 2.12 -2.04 -3.37
N GLY A 65 2.04 -0.71 -3.44
CA GLY A 65 2.35 0.06 -4.65
C GLY A 65 3.74 -0.23 -5.27
N VAL A 66 4.72 -0.54 -4.43
CA VAL A 66 6.10 -0.90 -4.84
C VAL A 66 6.23 -2.28 -5.47
N LEU A 67 5.17 -3.10 -5.43
CA LEU A 67 5.10 -4.43 -6.03
C LEU A 67 4.15 -4.49 -7.23
N GLN A 68 3.44 -3.40 -7.52
CA GLN A 68 2.47 -3.35 -8.61
C GLN A 68 3.15 -3.36 -9.98
N THR A 69 2.50 -4.00 -10.94
CA THR A 69 2.72 -3.85 -12.38
C THR A 69 2.07 -2.55 -12.86
N SER A 70 2.45 -2.06 -14.04
CA SER A 70 1.87 -0.84 -14.63
C SER A 70 0.35 -0.94 -14.80
N THR A 71 -0.14 -2.06 -15.32
CA THR A 71 -1.58 -2.31 -15.54
C THR A 71 -2.35 -2.36 -14.23
N TYR A 72 -1.82 -3.03 -13.19
CA TYR A 72 -2.45 -3.05 -11.88
C TYR A 72 -2.43 -1.66 -11.23
N ALA A 73 -1.34 -0.92 -11.34
CA ALA A 73 -1.23 0.44 -10.83
C ALA A 73 -2.25 1.38 -11.49
N GLU A 74 -2.43 1.30 -12.80
CA GLU A 74 -3.43 2.09 -13.52
C GLU A 74 -4.85 1.81 -12.99
N ALA A 75 -5.22 0.53 -12.89
CA ALA A 75 -6.50 0.12 -12.36
C ALA A 75 -6.73 0.61 -10.92
N ALA A 76 -5.74 0.45 -10.05
CA ALA A 76 -5.83 0.91 -8.66
C ALA A 76 -5.97 2.45 -8.58
N ILE A 77 -5.28 3.21 -9.44
CA ILE A 77 -5.38 4.67 -9.51
C ILE A 77 -6.79 5.08 -9.96
N ARG A 78 -7.33 4.45 -11.01
CA ARG A 78 -8.68 4.73 -11.52
C ARG A 78 -9.75 4.35 -10.51
N ALA A 79 -9.62 3.22 -9.84
CA ALA A 79 -10.56 2.78 -8.81
C ALA A 79 -10.64 3.77 -7.64
N ARG A 80 -9.49 4.34 -7.24
CA ARG A 80 -9.45 5.33 -6.14
C ARG A 80 -9.99 6.71 -6.54
N THR A 81 -9.88 7.10 -7.80
CA THR A 81 -10.40 8.39 -8.27
C THR A 81 -10.92 8.25 -9.72
N PRO A 82 -12.18 7.81 -9.89
CA PRO A 82 -12.75 7.50 -11.21
C PRO A 82 -12.81 8.70 -12.17
N SER A 83 -12.88 9.92 -11.63
CA SER A 83 -12.97 11.17 -12.38
C SER A 83 -11.63 11.73 -12.87
N LEU A 84 -10.50 11.02 -12.66
CA LEU A 84 -9.20 11.52 -13.10
C LEU A 84 -9.09 11.59 -14.63
N PRO A 85 -8.57 12.71 -15.18
CA PRO A 85 -8.24 12.80 -16.60
C PRO A 85 -7.20 11.75 -17.01
N PRO A 86 -7.26 11.22 -18.25
CA PRO A 86 -6.33 10.21 -18.74
C PRO A 86 -4.86 10.62 -18.63
N GLU A 87 -4.53 11.89 -18.91
CA GLU A 87 -3.16 12.39 -18.79
C GLU A 87 -2.64 12.35 -17.35
N GLU A 88 -3.52 12.60 -16.37
CA GLU A 88 -3.17 12.56 -14.96
C GLU A 88 -3.02 11.11 -14.46
N VAL A 89 -3.84 10.19 -14.96
CA VAL A 89 -3.66 8.76 -14.71
C VAL A 89 -2.30 8.31 -15.24
N ALA A 90 -1.97 8.64 -16.49
CA ALA A 90 -0.69 8.27 -17.09
C ALA A 90 0.51 8.80 -16.28
N ARG A 91 0.45 10.07 -15.86
CA ARG A 91 1.48 10.68 -15.01
C ARG A 91 1.65 9.96 -13.66
N ARG A 92 0.55 9.58 -13.01
CA ARG A 92 0.59 8.84 -11.74
C ARG A 92 1.11 7.42 -11.90
N VAL A 93 0.74 6.74 -12.99
CA VAL A 93 1.25 5.41 -13.32
C VAL A 93 2.75 5.46 -13.55
N ASP A 94 3.24 6.44 -14.31
CA ASP A 94 4.67 6.63 -14.57
C ASP A 94 5.47 6.79 -13.26
N ARG A 95 5.03 7.69 -12.36
CA ARG A 95 5.67 7.84 -11.03
C ARG A 95 5.59 6.56 -10.20
N ARG A 96 4.48 5.83 -10.25
CA ARG A 96 4.31 4.57 -9.51
C ARG A 96 5.25 3.48 -10.01
N VAL A 97 5.42 3.36 -11.33
CA VAL A 97 6.32 2.40 -11.97
C VAL A 97 7.77 2.75 -11.66
N GLN A 98 8.18 4.01 -11.84
CA GLN A 98 9.53 4.47 -11.49
C GLN A 98 9.87 4.18 -10.03
N ARG A 99 8.95 4.45 -9.11
CA ARG A 99 9.11 4.11 -7.68
C ARG A 99 9.27 2.60 -7.46
N SER A 100 8.43 1.78 -8.08
CA SER A 100 8.46 0.31 -7.98
C SER A 100 9.80 -0.27 -8.48
N GLU A 101 10.30 0.22 -9.61
CA GLU A 101 11.57 -0.22 -10.18
C GLU A 101 12.76 0.17 -9.31
N ARG A 102 12.81 1.42 -8.84
CA ARG A 102 13.86 1.90 -7.93
C ARG A 102 13.88 1.11 -6.62
N PHE A 103 12.70 0.87 -6.04
CA PHE A 103 12.52 0.02 -4.87
C PHE A 103 13.09 -1.37 -5.12
N LEU A 104 12.61 -2.09 -6.13
CA LEU A 104 13.03 -3.46 -6.37
C LEU A 104 14.52 -3.57 -6.72
N SER A 105 15.08 -2.59 -7.42
CA SER A 105 16.52 -2.53 -7.70
C SER A 105 17.33 -2.47 -6.40
N ARG A 106 16.96 -1.59 -5.47
CA ARG A 106 17.62 -1.43 -4.16
C ARG A 106 17.54 -2.68 -3.30
N TRP A 107 16.41 -3.37 -3.32
CA TRP A 107 16.10 -4.48 -2.41
C TRP A 107 16.46 -5.88 -2.96
N ARG A 108 16.86 -5.99 -4.24
CA ARG A 108 17.28 -7.27 -4.86
C ARG A 108 18.69 -7.71 -4.46
N GLY A 109 19.60 -6.76 -4.22
CA GLY A 109 21.01 -7.04 -3.93
C GLY A 109 21.32 -7.21 -2.44
N ALA A 110 22.59 -7.50 -2.14
CA ALA A 110 23.09 -7.56 -0.76
C ALA A 110 22.92 -6.21 -0.04
N GLY A 111 22.64 -6.28 1.26
CA GLY A 111 22.52 -5.10 2.12
C GLY A 111 21.93 -5.47 3.49
N ASP A 112 21.95 -4.52 4.42
CA ASP A 112 21.64 -4.70 5.83
C ASP A 112 20.23 -4.23 6.23
N GLY A 113 19.44 -3.84 5.24
CA GLY A 113 18.04 -3.47 5.42
C GLY A 113 17.09 -4.60 5.07
N HIS A 114 15.83 -4.48 5.52
CA HIS A 114 14.76 -5.40 5.11
C HIS A 114 13.39 -4.70 4.95
N ALA A 115 12.58 -5.14 4.00
CA ALA A 115 11.22 -4.68 3.80
C ALA A 115 10.21 -5.80 4.12
N TRP A 116 9.33 -5.55 5.08
CA TRP A 116 8.22 -6.45 5.44
C TRP A 116 6.90 -5.85 4.93
N LEU A 117 6.27 -6.55 4.01
CA LEU A 117 5.07 -6.12 3.31
C LEU A 117 3.96 -7.11 3.63
N LEU A 118 3.08 -6.72 4.55
CA LEU A 118 1.88 -7.46 4.88
C LEU A 118 0.77 -7.09 3.90
N VAL A 119 0.12 -8.09 3.32
CA VAL A 119 -0.95 -7.92 2.34
C VAL A 119 -2.18 -8.67 2.84
N GLY A 120 -3.35 -8.05 2.85
CA GLY A 120 -4.59 -8.77 3.14
C GLY A 120 -4.95 -9.72 2.02
N GLU A 121 -5.57 -10.85 2.35
CA GLU A 121 -6.00 -11.84 1.36
C GLU A 121 -6.95 -11.23 0.32
N ALA A 122 -7.86 -10.37 0.75
CA ALA A 122 -8.70 -9.56 -0.14
C ALA A 122 -7.90 -8.82 -1.24
N GLY A 123 -6.68 -8.34 -0.94
CA GLY A 123 -5.82 -7.69 -1.94
C GLY A 123 -5.28 -8.63 -3.03
N LEU A 124 -5.20 -9.94 -2.75
CA LEU A 124 -4.93 -10.96 -3.76
C LEU A 124 -6.18 -11.32 -4.57
N MET A 125 -7.37 -11.25 -3.97
CA MET A 125 -8.62 -11.63 -4.62
C MET A 125 -9.21 -10.52 -5.50
N GLN A 126 -9.01 -9.26 -5.12
CA GLN A 126 -9.63 -8.12 -5.79
C GLN A 126 -9.06 -7.93 -7.21
N THR A 127 -9.78 -8.44 -8.20
CA THR A 127 -9.51 -8.17 -9.62
C THR A 127 -9.95 -6.75 -9.96
N VAL A 128 -9.12 -5.75 -9.64
CA VAL A 128 -9.30 -4.37 -10.11
C VAL A 128 -9.00 -4.23 -11.62
N THR A 129 -8.46 -5.28 -12.24
CA THR A 129 -8.07 -5.37 -13.65
C THR A 129 -8.84 -6.45 -14.42
N THR A 130 -8.41 -6.78 -15.63
CA THR A 130 -8.75 -8.05 -16.29
C THR A 130 -8.08 -9.23 -15.57
N VAL A 131 -8.58 -10.45 -15.82
CA VAL A 131 -8.01 -11.69 -15.26
C VAL A 131 -6.53 -11.86 -15.65
N ASP A 132 -6.18 -11.59 -16.91
CA ASP A 132 -4.79 -11.71 -17.41
C ASP A 132 -3.84 -10.73 -16.73
N ALA A 133 -4.27 -9.48 -16.55
CA ALA A 133 -3.49 -8.47 -15.86
C ALA A 133 -3.30 -8.81 -14.37
N HIS A 134 -4.31 -9.44 -13.76
CA HIS A 134 -4.23 -9.90 -12.38
C HIS A 134 -3.29 -11.10 -12.24
N ALA A 135 -3.35 -12.05 -13.19
CA ALA A 135 -2.40 -13.16 -13.27
C ALA A 135 -0.96 -12.64 -13.43
N ALA A 136 -0.74 -11.64 -14.29
CA ALA A 136 0.56 -10.97 -14.42
C ALA A 136 1.03 -10.32 -13.11
N GLN A 137 0.10 -9.73 -12.34
CA GLN A 137 0.39 -9.20 -11.00
C GLN A 137 0.78 -10.30 -10.00
N MET A 138 0.11 -11.46 -10.01
CA MET A 138 0.48 -12.58 -9.12
C MET A 138 1.85 -13.16 -9.51
N ALA A 139 2.12 -13.31 -10.81
CA ALA A 139 3.43 -13.73 -11.32
C ALA A 139 4.55 -12.75 -10.91
N ARG A 140 4.27 -11.44 -10.92
CA ARG A 140 5.17 -10.39 -10.41
C ARG A 140 5.49 -10.62 -8.93
N LEU A 141 4.49 -10.90 -8.09
CA LEU A 141 4.71 -11.17 -6.67
C LEU A 141 5.58 -12.40 -6.42
N ILE A 142 5.31 -13.51 -7.12
CA ILE A 142 6.14 -14.73 -7.03
C ILE A 142 7.59 -14.40 -7.41
N SER A 143 7.79 -13.67 -8.51
CA SER A 143 9.12 -13.26 -8.96
C SER A 143 9.86 -12.41 -7.91
N VAL A 144 9.16 -11.51 -7.23
CA VAL A 144 9.75 -10.70 -6.14
C VAL A 144 10.13 -11.58 -4.95
N VAL A 145 9.21 -12.43 -4.47
CA VAL A 145 9.47 -13.34 -3.35
C VAL A 145 10.66 -14.25 -3.63
N ASP A 146 10.77 -14.75 -4.87
CA ASP A 146 11.84 -15.68 -5.26
C ASP A 146 13.20 -15.00 -5.46
N ARG A 147 13.23 -13.70 -5.83
CA ARG A 147 14.46 -13.01 -6.28
C ARG A 147 14.95 -11.91 -5.34
N CYS A 148 14.14 -11.48 -4.39
CA CYS A 148 14.47 -10.36 -3.50
C CYS A 148 14.50 -10.84 -2.04
N PRO A 149 15.63 -11.39 -1.55
CA PRO A 149 15.72 -11.99 -0.22
C PRO A 149 15.49 -11.00 0.94
N ARG A 150 15.61 -9.70 0.65
CA ARG A 150 15.39 -8.61 1.61
C ARG A 150 13.98 -8.05 1.58
N ILE A 151 13.07 -8.69 0.84
CA ILE A 151 11.64 -8.38 0.82
C ILE A 151 10.90 -9.61 1.31
N SER A 152 10.20 -9.47 2.44
CA SER A 152 9.23 -10.46 2.90
C SER A 152 7.83 -9.98 2.57
N VAL A 153 7.14 -10.72 1.71
CA VAL A 153 5.69 -10.56 1.49
C VAL A 153 4.98 -11.63 2.31
N CYS A 154 4.06 -11.22 3.16
CA CYS A 154 3.27 -12.12 3.99
C CYS A 154 1.78 -11.79 3.83
N VAL A 155 0.98 -12.81 3.57
CA VAL A 155 -0.48 -12.65 3.41
C VAL A 155 -1.16 -12.81 4.75
N LEU A 156 -2.07 -11.91 5.11
CA LEU A 156 -2.98 -12.08 6.23
C LEU A 156 -4.29 -12.66 5.71
N PRO A 157 -4.66 -13.91 6.08
CA PRO A 157 -5.94 -14.50 5.73
C PRO A 157 -7.11 -13.69 6.30
N ASP A 158 -8.23 -13.62 5.58
CA ASP A 158 -9.37 -12.78 5.98
C ASP A 158 -10.05 -13.27 7.27
N ASP A 159 -9.95 -14.56 7.59
CA ASP A 159 -10.52 -15.19 8.80
C ASP A 159 -9.57 -15.17 10.01
N ALA A 160 -8.32 -14.73 9.83
CA ALA A 160 -7.28 -14.89 10.84
C ALA A 160 -7.29 -13.82 11.94
N SER A 161 -7.82 -12.61 11.68
CA SER A 161 -7.79 -11.53 12.68
C SER A 161 -8.74 -10.37 12.41
N THR A 162 -9.40 -9.88 13.46
CA THR A 162 -10.09 -8.58 13.44
C THR A 162 -9.13 -7.40 13.27
N ALA A 163 -7.83 -7.58 13.56
CA ALA A 163 -6.81 -6.54 13.37
C ALA A 163 -6.62 -6.14 11.89
N GLY A 164 -7.01 -7.00 10.94
CA GLY A 164 -6.96 -6.72 9.50
C GLY A 164 -7.87 -5.56 9.06
N THR A 165 -8.72 -5.05 9.95
CA THR A 165 -9.64 -3.93 9.66
C THR A 165 -9.00 -2.55 9.71
N CYS A 166 -7.73 -2.43 10.11
CA CYS A 166 -7.04 -1.14 10.15
C CYS A 166 -6.68 -0.62 8.76
N GLU A 167 -6.63 0.71 8.65
CA GLU A 167 -6.29 1.42 7.43
C GLU A 167 -4.88 1.07 6.92
N PRO A 168 -4.60 1.20 5.61
CA PRO A 168 -3.26 0.97 5.09
C PRO A 168 -2.26 1.96 5.69
N PHE A 169 -1.11 1.45 6.10
CA PHE A 169 -0.03 2.27 6.65
C PHE A 169 1.35 1.69 6.33
N SER A 170 2.37 2.52 6.44
CA SER A 170 3.76 2.10 6.42
C SER A 170 4.61 2.84 7.46
N VAL A 171 5.66 2.19 7.94
CA VAL A 171 6.67 2.78 8.81
C VAL A 171 8.04 2.58 8.17
N HIS A 172 8.72 3.69 7.92
CA HIS A 172 10.05 3.76 7.32
C HIS A 172 11.05 4.10 8.43
N ALA A 173 11.92 3.16 8.77
CA ALA A 173 13.08 3.44 9.61
C ALA A 173 14.27 3.74 8.69
N LEU A 174 14.76 4.98 8.78
CA LEU A 174 15.80 5.51 7.92
C LEU A 174 17.19 5.15 8.46
N ALA A 175 18.20 5.22 7.59
CA ALA A 175 19.57 4.88 7.94
C ALA A 175 20.18 5.78 9.04
N ASP A 176 19.69 7.01 9.18
CA ASP A 176 20.08 7.99 10.20
C ASP A 176 19.39 7.78 11.56
N GLY A 177 18.59 6.70 11.71
CA GLY A 177 17.86 6.36 12.92
C GLY A 177 16.49 7.02 13.06
N GLN A 178 16.14 7.93 12.16
CA GLN A 178 14.81 8.53 12.15
C GLN A 178 13.73 7.55 11.70
N ARG A 179 12.50 7.81 12.12
CA ARG A 179 11.33 7.01 11.77
C ARG A 179 10.20 7.90 11.28
N VAL A 180 9.58 7.49 10.18
CA VAL A 180 8.45 8.18 9.56
C VAL A 180 7.33 7.18 9.34
N GLY A 181 6.18 7.45 9.93
CA GLY A 181 4.92 6.75 9.65
C GLY A 181 4.21 7.43 8.49
N HIS A 182 3.59 6.64 7.63
CA HIS A 182 2.70 7.10 6.57
C HIS A 182 1.37 6.34 6.67
N LEU A 183 0.25 7.05 6.60
CA LEU A 183 -1.09 6.50 6.61
C LEU A 183 -1.79 6.89 5.33
N GLU A 184 -2.45 5.94 4.67
CA GLU A 184 -3.30 6.24 3.51
C GLU A 184 -4.75 6.37 3.94
N THR A 185 -5.40 7.44 3.51
CA THR A 185 -6.83 7.67 3.71
C THR A 185 -7.51 7.91 2.36
N ALA A 186 -8.84 7.90 2.34
CA ALA A 186 -9.61 8.20 1.14
C ALA A 186 -9.32 9.62 0.57
N VAL A 187 -8.93 10.57 1.42
CA VAL A 187 -8.68 11.97 1.04
C VAL A 187 -7.20 12.31 0.84
N GLY A 188 -6.30 11.35 1.03
CA GLY A 188 -4.86 11.52 0.85
C GLY A 188 -4.00 10.80 1.87
N GLY A 189 -2.69 10.96 1.73
CA GLY A 189 -1.71 10.43 2.68
C GLY A 189 -1.52 11.38 3.88
N TRP A 190 -1.15 10.82 5.02
CA TRP A 190 -0.66 11.56 6.19
C TRP A 190 0.68 11.00 6.62
N TYR A 191 1.58 11.87 7.05
CA TYR A 191 2.88 11.50 7.59
C TYR A 191 2.97 11.88 9.06
N THR A 192 3.68 11.09 9.86
CA THR A 192 3.88 11.34 11.29
C THR A 192 5.28 10.95 11.72
N THR A 193 5.87 11.74 12.62
CA THR A 193 7.11 11.42 13.32
C THR A 193 6.91 11.30 14.84
N ARG A 194 5.66 11.44 15.31
CA ARG A 194 5.31 11.36 16.74
C ARG A 194 5.59 9.97 17.27
N SER A 195 6.25 9.90 18.43
CA SER A 195 6.56 8.65 19.12
C SER A 195 5.32 7.78 19.35
N ASP A 196 4.21 8.39 19.77
CA ASP A 196 2.98 7.68 20.12
C ASP A 196 2.30 7.10 18.88
N ASP A 197 2.27 7.85 17.77
CA ASP A 197 1.73 7.36 16.51
C ASP A 197 2.59 6.19 16.00
N LEU A 198 3.92 6.35 15.99
CA LEU A 198 4.84 5.30 15.58
C LEU A 198 4.71 4.03 16.46
N ALA A 199 4.58 4.18 17.78
CA ALA A 199 4.38 3.07 18.70
C ALA A 199 3.08 2.30 18.41
N ARG A 200 2.01 3.02 18.08
CA ARG A 200 0.73 2.42 17.65
C ARG A 200 0.87 1.65 16.35
N LEU A 201 1.50 2.25 15.33
CA LEU A 201 1.72 1.60 14.02
C LEU A 201 2.58 0.33 14.16
N TYR A 202 3.65 0.38 14.97
CA TYR A 202 4.44 -0.83 15.26
C TYR A 202 3.64 -1.90 15.97
N SER A 203 2.81 -1.52 16.94
CA SER A 203 1.98 -2.46 17.70
C SER A 203 0.93 -3.12 16.80
N GLN A 204 0.29 -2.36 15.90
CA GLN A 204 -0.62 -2.88 14.88
C GLN A 204 0.11 -3.83 13.93
N PHE A 205 1.25 -3.42 13.39
CA PHE A 205 2.04 -4.27 12.48
C PHE A 205 2.46 -5.58 13.13
N ALA A 206 2.92 -5.53 14.38
CA ALA A 206 3.28 -6.72 15.14
C ALA A 206 2.06 -7.61 15.41
N CYS A 207 0.87 -7.03 15.59
CA CYS A 207 -0.38 -7.78 15.73
C CYS A 207 -0.76 -8.52 14.44
N LEU A 208 -0.77 -7.80 13.32
CA LEU A 208 -1.03 -8.37 12.00
C LEU A 208 -0.05 -9.50 11.67
N GLY A 209 1.25 -9.28 11.93
CA GLY A 209 2.30 -10.25 11.65
C GLY A 209 2.21 -11.55 12.46
N ARG A 210 1.49 -11.58 13.59
CA ARG A 210 1.26 -12.83 14.35
C ARG A 210 0.30 -13.79 13.63
N TRP A 211 -0.59 -13.24 12.82
CA TRP A 211 -1.64 -13.98 12.11
C TRP A 211 -1.33 -14.13 10.61
N ALA A 212 -0.39 -13.35 10.10
CA ALA A 212 0.04 -13.44 8.71
C ALA A 212 0.79 -14.76 8.46
N LEU A 213 0.58 -15.29 7.26
CA LEU A 213 1.28 -16.45 6.73
C LEU A 213 2.79 -16.18 6.61
N GLY A 214 3.58 -17.23 6.84
CA GLY A 214 5.02 -17.19 6.56
C GLY A 214 5.32 -17.00 5.06
N PRO A 215 6.57 -16.68 4.69
CA PRO A 215 6.94 -16.44 3.29
C PRO A 215 6.65 -17.62 2.35
N ASP A 216 6.94 -18.85 2.77
CA ASP A 216 6.71 -20.06 1.95
C ASP A 216 5.21 -20.34 1.75
N GLU A 217 4.43 -20.20 2.81
CA GLU A 217 2.97 -20.39 2.79
C GLU A 217 2.29 -19.29 1.95
N THR A 218 2.75 -18.05 2.10
CA THR A 218 2.34 -16.92 1.24
C THR A 218 2.62 -17.22 -0.22
N ARG A 219 3.83 -17.71 -0.54
CA ARG A 219 4.19 -18.09 -1.90
C ARG A 219 3.27 -19.19 -2.46
N ARG A 220 2.90 -20.18 -1.64
CA ARG A 220 1.95 -21.23 -2.01
C ARG A 220 0.58 -20.64 -2.36
N VAL A 221 0.02 -19.80 -1.49
CA VAL A 221 -1.28 -19.15 -1.71
C VAL A 221 -1.29 -18.29 -2.97
N ILE A 222 -0.23 -17.50 -3.23
CA ILE A 222 -0.14 -16.70 -4.46
C ILE A 222 -0.11 -17.58 -5.72
N LYS A 223 0.54 -18.75 -5.67
CA LYS A 223 0.53 -19.71 -6.80
C LYS A 223 -0.83 -20.34 -7.02
N GLU A 224 -1.56 -20.65 -5.95
CA GLU A 224 -2.93 -21.17 -6.03
C GLU A 224 -3.85 -20.15 -6.69
N TRP A 225 -3.79 -18.88 -6.26
CA TRP A 225 -4.50 -17.77 -6.90
C TRP A 225 -4.13 -17.58 -8.38
N LEU A 226 -2.84 -17.63 -8.71
CA LEU A 226 -2.40 -17.56 -10.11
C LEU A 226 -2.99 -18.70 -10.96
N THR A 227 -3.02 -19.92 -10.41
CA THR A 227 -3.63 -21.07 -11.09
C THR A 227 -5.12 -20.86 -11.32
N GLU A 228 -5.82 -20.30 -10.33
CA GLU A 228 -7.24 -19.98 -10.44
C GLU A 228 -7.51 -18.95 -11.54
N CYS A 229 -6.72 -17.88 -11.64
CA CYS A 229 -6.83 -16.92 -12.74
C CYS A 229 -6.76 -17.60 -14.12
N TYR A 230 -5.82 -18.53 -14.30
CA TYR A 230 -5.70 -19.27 -15.56
C TYR A 230 -6.90 -20.17 -15.83
N LEU A 231 -7.45 -20.83 -14.81
CA LEU A 231 -8.65 -21.67 -14.94
C LEU A 231 -9.87 -20.84 -15.34
N THR A 232 -10.08 -19.68 -14.71
CA THR A 232 -11.14 -18.73 -15.06
C THR A 232 -11.00 -18.22 -16.49
N SER A 233 -9.79 -17.87 -16.91
CA SER A 233 -9.52 -17.44 -18.29
C SER A 233 -9.77 -18.55 -19.33
N SER A 234 -9.61 -19.81 -18.93
CA SER A 234 -9.79 -20.99 -19.80
C SER A 234 -11.21 -21.55 -19.79
N GLY A 235 -12.12 -20.96 -19.00
CA GLY A 235 -13.51 -21.44 -18.85
C GLY A 235 -13.67 -22.72 -18.02
N ALA A 236 -12.63 -23.17 -17.32
CA ALA A 236 -12.66 -24.38 -16.49
C ALA A 236 -12.99 -24.00 -15.03
N THR A 237 -14.21 -24.27 -14.56
CA THR A 237 -14.57 -24.08 -13.15
C THR A 237 -14.16 -25.28 -12.29
N ARG A 238 -13.61 -25.00 -11.11
CA ARG A 238 -13.38 -26.01 -10.08
C ARG A 238 -14.73 -26.36 -9.43
N SER A 239 -14.98 -27.65 -9.17
CA SER A 239 -16.10 -28.08 -8.32
C SER A 239 -15.92 -27.49 -6.93
N SER A 240 -16.79 -26.56 -6.56
CA SER A 240 -16.77 -25.88 -5.26
C SER A 240 -17.08 -26.87 -4.14
N SER A 241 -16.12 -27.10 -3.26
CA SER A 241 -16.40 -27.52 -1.89
C SER A 241 -15.90 -26.42 -0.96
N SER A 242 -16.75 -25.40 -0.79
CA SER A 242 -16.63 -24.43 0.30
C SER A 242 -17.97 -24.43 1.05
N PRO A 243 -17.98 -24.59 2.40
CA PRO A 243 -19.21 -24.72 3.15
C PRO A 243 -19.97 -23.39 3.15
N ALA A 244 -21.23 -23.46 2.74
CA ALA A 244 -22.15 -22.33 2.71
C ALA A 244 -22.18 -21.60 4.07
N THR A 245 -21.83 -20.32 4.07
CA THR A 245 -22.18 -19.42 5.17
C THR A 245 -23.34 -18.56 4.70
N GLN A 246 -24.50 -18.79 5.30
CA GLN A 246 -25.70 -17.97 5.12
C GLN A 246 -25.41 -16.53 5.60
N THR A 247 -25.62 -15.57 4.72
CA THR A 247 -25.61 -14.14 5.06
C THR A 247 -26.87 -13.82 5.89
N PRO A 248 -26.77 -13.25 7.10
CA PRO A 248 -27.92 -12.64 7.74
C PRO A 248 -28.14 -11.26 7.11
N THR A 249 -29.32 -11.06 6.51
CA THR A 249 -29.82 -9.75 6.07
C THR A 249 -30.00 -8.86 7.29
N ILE A 250 -29.13 -7.87 7.48
CA ILE A 250 -29.38 -6.79 8.44
C ILE A 250 -30.14 -5.68 7.71
N ALA A 251 -31.43 -5.55 8.02
CA ALA A 251 -32.25 -4.43 7.57
C ALA A 251 -31.81 -3.16 8.29
N TYR A 252 -31.33 -2.18 7.53
CA TYR A 252 -31.05 -0.83 8.03
C TYR A 252 -32.36 -0.04 8.09
N SER A 253 -32.87 0.21 9.30
CA SER A 253 -33.99 1.13 9.51
C SER A 253 -33.40 2.50 9.86
N SER A 254 -33.48 3.46 8.94
CA SER A 254 -33.14 4.87 9.20
C SER A 254 -34.09 5.43 10.25
N PRO A 255 -33.59 6.12 11.29
CA PRO A 255 -34.46 6.95 12.12
C PRO A 255 -34.79 8.26 11.39
N ASP A 256 -36.08 8.55 11.34
CA ASP A 256 -36.69 9.78 10.81
C ASP A 256 -36.15 11.02 11.54
N PRO A 257 -35.76 12.11 10.86
CA PRO A 257 -35.20 13.28 11.51
C PRO A 257 -36.28 14.34 11.76
N GLU A 258 -37.34 14.04 12.50
CA GLU A 258 -38.22 15.08 13.07
C GLU A 258 -38.81 14.65 14.41
N GLN A 259 -38.17 15.11 15.50
CA GLN A 259 -38.86 15.44 16.75
C GLN A 259 -37.90 16.20 17.69
N GLY A 260 -38.21 17.48 17.93
CA GLY A 260 -37.87 18.17 19.17
C GLY A 260 -36.99 19.42 19.08
N ARG A 261 -37.57 20.54 18.63
CA ARG A 261 -37.94 21.66 19.53
C ARG A 261 -38.71 22.74 18.80
#